data_AF-A0A938T9W2-F1
#
_entry.id   AF-A0A938T9W2-F1
#
_cell.length_a   1.000
_cell.length_b   1.000
_cell.length_c   1.000
_cell.angle_alpha   90.00
_cell.angle_beta   90.00
_cell.angle_gamma   90.00
#
_symmetry.space_group_name_H-M   'P 1'
#
loop_
_entity.id
_entity.type
_entity.pdbx_description
1 polymer ?
#
loop_
_entity_poly.entity_id
_entity_poly.type
_entity_poly.pdbx_seq_one_letter_code
_entity_poly.pdbx_strand_id
1 'polypeptide(L)'
;MSLLSLFAQGGILMYPILLCSIIALVVIIERGLVLRRARVDTGQFMMRLRSVIQKGGVVSALNFCSRTEAPIANILKKGLTKYSEGPERVR
;
A
#
# COMPACT_ATOMS: atom_id res chain seq x y z
N MET A 1 -34.60 5.50 30.91
CA MET A 1 -33.50 6.46 30.73
C MET A 1 -33.02 6.34 29.29
N SER A 2 -33.28 7.34 28.45
CA SER A 2 -33.09 7.26 27.00
C SER A 2 -31.71 7.79 26.61
N LEU A 3 -31.03 7.20 25.62
CA LEU A 3 -29.68 7.61 25.18
C LEU A 3 -29.58 9.10 24.81
N LEU A 4 -30.67 9.68 24.30
CA LEU A 4 -30.76 11.10 23.97
C LEU A 4 -30.69 12.02 25.20
N SER A 5 -31.18 11.59 26.38
CA SER A 5 -31.10 12.42 27.59
C SER A 5 -29.68 12.48 28.16
N LEU A 6 -28.91 11.39 28.03
CA LEU A 6 -27.48 11.36 28.36
C LEU A 6 -26.67 12.28 27.44
N PHE A 7 -27.01 12.31 26.15
CA PHE A 7 -26.36 13.19 25.18
C PHE A 7 -26.67 14.67 25.45
N ALA A 8 -27.91 15.00 25.81
CA ALA A 8 -28.29 16.35 26.19
C ALA A 8 -27.65 16.81 27.52
N GLN A 9 -27.42 15.91 28.47
CA GLN A 9 -26.72 16.21 29.73
C GLN A 9 -25.21 16.40 29.57
N GLY A 10 -24.58 15.84 28.52
CA GLY A 10 -23.15 15.98 28.25
C GLY A 10 -22.71 17.39 27.85
N GLY A 11 -23.65 18.30 27.54
CA GLY A 11 -23.37 19.71 27.31
C GLY A 11 -22.42 20.00 26.15
N ILE A 12 -21.73 21.15 26.20
CA ILE A 12 -20.87 21.64 25.11
C ILE A 12 -19.71 20.69 24.78
N LEU A 13 -19.29 19.86 25.74
CA LEU A 13 -18.17 18.92 25.61
C LEU A 13 -18.47 17.74 24.67
N MET A 14 -19.74 17.48 24.36
CA MET A 14 -20.15 16.44 23.41
C MET A 14 -19.71 16.74 21.96
N TYR A 15 -19.75 18.01 21.56
CA TYR A 15 -19.41 18.43 20.19
C TYR A 15 -17.96 18.11 19.80
N PRO A 16 -16.92 18.48 20.58
CA PRO A 16 -15.54 18.16 20.21
C PRO A 16 -15.24 16.66 20.25
N ILE A 17 -15.87 15.90 21.15
CA ILE A 17 -15.72 14.44 21.21
C ILE A 17 -16.29 13.80 19.94
N LEU A 18 -17.48 14.23 19.50
CA LEU A 18 -18.09 13.73 18.28
C LEU A 18 -17.25 14.09 17.05
N LEU A 19 -16.71 15.30 16.99
CA LEU A 19 -15.79 15.72 15.93
C LEU A 19 -14.51 14.85 15.92
N CYS A 20 -13.91 14.64 17.08
CA CYS A 20 -12.72 13.80 17.24
C CYS A 20 -13.00 12.35 16.80
N SER A 21 -14.17 11.80 17.11
CA SER A 21 -14.58 10.46 16.69
C SER A 21 -14.70 10.35 15.17
N ILE A 22 -15.26 11.36 14.50
CA ILE A 22 -15.35 11.39 13.03
C ILE A 22 -13.95 11.45 12.41
N ILE A 23 -13.08 12.32 12.91
CA ILE A 23 -11.69 12.44 12.43
C ILE A 23 -10.94 11.12 12.63
N ALA A 24 -11.07 10.50 13.81
CA ALA A 24 -10.46 9.22 14.10
C ALA A 24 -10.94 8.14 13.14
N LEU A 25 -12.25 8.08 12.84
CA LEU A 25 -12.83 7.13 11.90
C LEU A 25 -12.23 7.32 10.49
N VAL A 26 -12.14 8.55 10.01
CA VAL A 26 -11.54 8.87 8.70
C VAL A 26 -10.10 8.38 8.64
N VAL A 27 -9.29 8.71 9.66
CA VAL A 27 -7.88 8.28 9.72
C VAL A 27 -7.78 6.75 9.76
N ILE A 28 -8.64 6.06 10.52
CA ILE A 28 -8.66 4.59 10.59
C ILE A 28 -9.00 3.99 9.23
N ILE A 29 -9.99 4.53 8.51
CA ILE A 29 -10.37 4.06 7.19
C ILE A 29 -9.24 4.30 6.18
N GLU A 30 -8.67 5.50 6.16
CA GLU A 30 -7.59 5.86 5.24
C GLU A 30 -6.35 4.99 5.49
N ARG A 31 -5.93 4.84 6.75
CA ARG A 31 -4.82 3.96 7.13
C ARG A 31 -5.14 2.49 6.86
N GLY A 32 -6.38 2.05 7.09
CA GLY A 32 -6.84 0.69 6.82
C GLY A 32 -6.81 0.35 5.33
N LEU A 33 -7.24 1.27 4.47
CA LEU A 33 -7.16 1.14 3.02
C LEU A 33 -5.71 1.17 2.52
N VAL A 34 -4.87 2.07 3.05
CA VAL A 34 -3.43 2.11 2.73
C VAL A 34 -2.75 0.82 3.16
N LEU A 35 -3.06 0.28 4.33
CA LEU A 35 -2.49 -0.98 4.81
C LEU A 35 -3.00 -2.19 4.00
N ARG A 36 -4.28 -2.20 3.59
CA ARG A 36 -4.82 -3.19 2.66
C ARG A 36 -4.19 -3.09 1.27
N ARG A 37 -3.89 -1.88 0.79
CA ARG A 37 -3.20 -1.63 -0.48
C ARG A 37 -1.69 -1.88 -0.39
N ALA A 38 -1.09 -1.75 0.79
CA ALA A 38 0.27 -2.23 1.06
C ALA A 38 0.30 -3.77 1.10
N ARG A 39 -0.81 -4.41 1.48
CA ARG A 39 -1.11 -5.83 1.27
C ARG A 39 -1.57 -6.15 -0.16
N VAL A 40 -1.27 -5.33 -1.17
CA VAL A 40 -1.30 -5.80 -2.57
C VAL A 40 -0.58 -7.14 -2.59
N ASP A 41 -1.30 -8.19 -2.99
CA ASP A 41 -0.91 -9.60 -2.88
C ASP A 41 0.53 -9.83 -3.36
N THR A 42 1.49 -9.66 -2.45
CA THR A 42 2.91 -9.88 -2.70
C THR A 42 3.11 -11.27 -3.29
N GLY A 43 2.33 -12.26 -2.82
CA GLY A 43 2.28 -13.61 -3.38
C GLY A 43 1.88 -13.66 -4.85
N GLN A 44 0.76 -13.05 -5.23
CA GLN A 44 0.30 -13.05 -6.64
C GLN A 44 1.24 -12.24 -7.54
N PHE A 45 1.74 -11.09 -7.07
CA PHE A 45 2.68 -10.27 -7.82
C PHE A 45 3.97 -11.05 -8.09
N MET A 46 4.51 -11.70 -7.08
CA MET A 46 5.76 -12.47 -7.18
C MET A 46 5.59 -13.72 -8.05
N MET A 47 4.43 -14.39 -8.00
CA MET A 47 4.09 -15.50 -8.88
C MET A 47 4.01 -15.07 -10.35
N ARG A 48 3.31 -13.95 -10.64
CA ARG A 48 3.26 -13.39 -12.01
C ARG A 48 4.63 -12.98 -12.49
N LEU A 49 5.42 -12.30 -11.66
CA LEU A 49 6.76 -11.88 -12.04
C LEU A 49 7.66 -13.06 -12.38
N ARG A 50 7.62 -14.14 -11.59
CA ARG A 50 8.42 -15.35 -11.86
C ARG A 50 8.09 -15.94 -13.23
N SER A 51 6.81 -15.95 -13.61
CA SER A 51 6.38 -16.38 -14.93
C SER A 51 6.84 -15.46 -16.07
N VAL A 52 6.89 -14.14 -15.83
CA VAL A 52 7.38 -13.15 -16.80
C VAL A 52 8.90 -13.29 -16.99
N ILE A 53 9.65 -13.49 -15.91
CA ILE A 53 11.11 -13.73 -15.95
C ILE A 53 11.42 -15.01 -16.74
N GLN A 54 10.68 -16.10 -16.48
CA GLN A 54 10.89 -17.37 -17.19
C GLN A 54 10.58 -17.29 -18.69
N LYS A 55 9.62 -16.46 -19.10
CA LYS A 55 9.22 -16.34 -20.51
C LYS A 55 10.03 -15.34 -21.32
N GLY A 56 10.47 -14.23 -20.70
CA GLY A 56 11.03 -13.10 -21.44
C GLY A 56 12.27 -12.46 -20.79
N GLY A 57 12.86 -13.11 -19.80
CA GLY A 57 14.08 -12.67 -19.13
C GLY A 57 13.93 -11.39 -18.31
N VAL A 58 15.07 -10.79 -17.96
CA VAL A 58 15.17 -9.63 -17.06
C VAL A 58 14.53 -8.37 -17.66
N VAL A 59 14.64 -8.18 -18.98
CA VAL A 59 14.07 -7.01 -19.69
C VAL A 59 12.54 -7.01 -19.66
N SER A 60 11.90 -8.17 -19.86
CA SER A 60 10.44 -8.29 -19.75
C SER A 60 9.95 -8.06 -18.32
N ALA A 61 10.72 -8.52 -17.33
CA ALA A 61 10.41 -8.27 -15.92
C ALA A 61 10.51 -6.78 -15.56
N LEU A 62 11.49 -6.05 -16.11
CA LEU A 62 11.63 -4.60 -15.92
C LEU A 62 10.41 -3.83 -16.49
N ASN A 63 9.93 -4.25 -17.67
CA ASN A 63 8.72 -3.68 -18.30
C ASN A 63 7.46 -3.99 -17.48
N PHE A 64 7.32 -5.21 -16.97
CA PHE A 64 6.20 -5.60 -16.12
C PHE A 64 6.17 -4.83 -14.79
N CYS A 65 7.33 -4.67 -14.14
CA CYS A 65 7.48 -3.84 -12.95
C CYS A 65 7.22 -2.35 -13.23
N SER A 66 7.56 -1.85 -14.42
CA SER A 66 7.30 -0.45 -14.79
C SER A 66 5.84 -0.16 -15.11
N ARG A 67 5.06 -1.16 -15.53
CA ARG A 67 3.61 -1.02 -15.75
C ARG A 67 2.76 -1.24 -14.50
N THR A 68 3.35 -1.78 -13.42
CA THR A 68 2.62 -2.05 -12.18
C THR A 68 2.93 -0.99 -11.12
N GLU A 69 1.94 -0.17 -10.77
CA GLU A 69 2.05 0.83 -9.69
C GLU A 69 1.85 0.19 -8.30
N ALA A 70 2.77 -0.71 -7.93
CA ALA A 70 2.80 -1.34 -6.62
C ALA A 70 4.11 -1.00 -5.89
N PRO A 71 4.09 -0.85 -4.55
CA PRO A 71 5.30 -0.60 -3.76
C PRO A 71 6.39 -1.65 -4.04
N ILE A 72 5.98 -2.90 -4.16
CA ILE A 72 6.85 -4.05 -4.43
C ILE A 72 7.44 -4.02 -5.85
N ALA A 73 6.68 -3.55 -6.85
CA ALA A 73 7.16 -3.40 -8.22
C ALA A 73 8.28 -2.36 -8.30
N ASN A 74 8.17 -1.28 -7.53
CA ASN A 74 9.19 -0.23 -7.48
C ASN A 74 10.49 -0.70 -6.79
N ILE A 75 10.37 -1.52 -5.73
CA ILE A 75 11.53 -2.17 -5.07
C ILE A 75 12.21 -3.13 -6.06
N LEU A 76 11.44 -4.00 -6.71
CA LEU A 76 12.00 -4.96 -7.66
C LEU A 76 12.58 -4.32 -8.91
N LYS A 77 11.99 -3.23 -9.42
CA LYS A 77 12.57 -2.47 -10.52
C LYS A 77 13.98 -2.00 -10.17
N LYS A 78 14.17 -1.41 -8.98
CA LYS A 78 15.51 -1.00 -8.51
C LYS A 78 16.47 -2.18 -8.35
N GLY A 79 16.00 -3.31 -7.81
CA GLY A 79 16.80 -4.53 -7.69
C GLY A 79 17.20 -5.14 -9.03
N LEU A 80 16.27 -5.21 -9.99
CA LEU A 80 16.50 -5.72 -11.34
C LEU A 80 17.39 -4.79 -12.18
N THR A 81 17.28 -3.47 -11.99
CA THR A 81 18.17 -2.49 -12.64
C THR A 81 19.61 -2.71 -12.17
N LYS A 82 19.82 -2.83 -10.85
CA LYS A 82 21.12 -3.20 -10.27
C LYS A 82 21.65 -4.55 -10.74
N TYR A 83 20.78 -5.55 -10.92
CA TYR A 83 21.17 -6.85 -11.46
C TYR A 83 21.57 -6.76 -12.93
N SER A 84 20.86 -5.97 -13.72
CA SER A 84 21.20 -5.68 -15.12
C SER A 84 22.51 -4.89 -15.26
N GLU A 85 22.92 -4.16 -14.22
CA GLU A 85 24.16 -3.37 -14.18
C GLU A 85 25.41 -4.13 -13.68
N GLY A 86 25.32 -5.42 -13.31
CA GLY A 86 26.50 -6.21 -12.90
C GLY A 86 26.97 -7.18 -14.00
N PRO A 87 28.27 -7.43 -14.26
CA PRO A 87 29.53 -6.86 -13.76
C PRO A 87 30.20 -5.87 -14.77
N GLU A 88 29.44 -5.17 -15.61
CA GLU A 88 30.03 -4.29 -16.64
C GLU A 88 30.73 -3.03 -16.10
N ARG A 89 30.63 -2.74 -14.79
CA ARG A 89 31.44 -1.70 -14.14
C ARG A 89 32.86 -2.13 -13.78
N VAL A 90 33.25 -3.39 -13.98
CA VAL A 90 34.63 -3.87 -13.76
C VAL A 90 35.29 -4.19 -15.10
N ARG A 91 35.32 -3.21 -15.99
CA ARG A 91 36.30 -3.17 -17.08
C ARG A 91 36.78 -1.74 -17.30
#